data_AF-A0AAD6UKT1-F1
#
_entry.id   AF-A0AAD6UKT1-F1
#
_cell.length_a   1.000
_cell.length_b   1.000
_cell.length_c   1.000
_cell.angle_alpha   90.00
_cell.angle_beta   90.00
_cell.angle_gamma   90.00
#
_symmetry.space_group_name_H-M   'P 1'
#
loop_
_entity.id
_entity.type
_entity.pdbx_description
1 polymer ?
#
loop_
_entity_poly.entity_id
_entity_poly.type
_entity_poly.pdbx_seq_one_letter_code
_entity_poly.pdbx_strand_id
1 'polypeptide(L)'
;MAGNPSTVVLFGSGPEAYYVGHGRRHFIDGMSPSFTNHATTALNISMSLWISVSRDGETWIDYNAATEQFHHNSGLHQDIRDHLSGANGNFAAQFVSFPDTREHTYFVKGKDTGAWNAVLPNDFIQRLTEKQAAMPNFDAGVTGMLFGQGTTNIILFTTGFDAVFDESYIKEADHPLYKVLVEFGTEPWCIERGSQLCFYDSRYFFLKFSKPGEQTVHTRWNLPLVMAEKLAKLREEAQVPEERLLLMQQDQAWMDVARTRRMGQMQTASMVNAMALRNSLNFALPRTVNVRVIESIHY
;
A
#
# COMPACT_ATOMS: atom_id res chain seq x y z
N MET A 1 1.42 -22.42 12.03
CA MET A 1 2.10 -21.57 13.03
C MET A 1 1.32 -20.28 13.10
N ALA A 2 0.81 -19.88 14.26
CA ALA A 2 0.17 -18.58 14.39
C ALA A 2 1.26 -17.51 14.22
N GLY A 3 1.13 -16.66 13.20
CA GLY A 3 2.06 -15.55 12.99
C GLY A 3 2.01 -14.59 14.17
N ASN A 4 3.09 -13.80 14.36
CA ASN A 4 3.03 -12.70 15.30
C ASN A 4 1.86 -11.76 14.93
N PRO A 5 1.06 -11.27 15.90
CA PRO A 5 -0.08 -10.42 15.58
C PRO A 5 0.36 -9.17 14.81
N SER A 6 -0.40 -8.83 13.76
CA SER A 6 -0.14 -7.64 12.94
C SER A 6 -0.27 -6.37 13.78
N THR A 7 0.57 -5.38 13.45
CA THR A 7 0.54 -4.05 14.08
C THR A 7 0.31 -2.99 13.02
N VAL A 8 -0.55 -2.04 13.34
CA VAL A 8 -0.81 -0.84 12.53
C VAL A 8 -0.67 0.37 13.45
N VAL A 9 0.10 1.36 13.01
CA VAL A 9 0.24 2.65 13.69
C VAL A 9 -0.03 3.71 12.65
N LEU A 10 -0.83 4.72 12.98
CA LEU A 10 -1.07 5.89 12.14
C LEU A 10 -0.89 7.15 12.96
N PHE A 11 -0.18 8.10 12.39
CA PHE A 11 -0.09 9.47 12.91
C PHE A 11 -1.20 10.29 12.26
N GLY A 12 -2.02 10.96 13.06
CA GLY A 12 -2.99 11.92 12.59
C GLY A 12 -2.37 13.31 12.39
N SER A 13 -3.21 14.33 12.43
CA SER A 13 -2.81 15.72 12.17
C SER A 13 -1.97 16.38 13.25
N GLY A 14 -1.85 15.74 14.41
CA GLY A 14 -1.11 16.24 15.56
C GLY A 14 -0.89 15.15 16.63
N PRO A 15 -0.25 15.50 17.76
CA PRO A 15 0.09 14.55 18.81
C PRO A 15 -1.13 13.90 19.49
N GLU A 16 -2.28 14.59 19.48
CA GLU A 16 -3.54 14.10 20.07
C GLU A 16 -4.38 13.26 19.08
N ALA A 17 -3.96 13.18 17.81
CA ALA A 17 -4.67 12.45 16.77
C ALA A 17 -3.83 11.25 16.34
N TYR A 18 -4.26 10.03 16.68
CA TYR A 18 -3.53 8.82 16.33
C TYR A 18 -4.40 7.56 16.35
N TYR A 19 -3.87 6.51 15.72
CA TYR A 19 -4.39 5.15 15.81
C TYR A 19 -3.25 4.18 16.10
N VAL A 20 -3.47 3.26 17.02
CA VAL A 20 -2.57 2.13 17.31
C VAL A 20 -3.40 0.87 17.40
N GLY A 21 -3.13 -0.10 16.52
CA GLY A 21 -3.76 -1.41 16.50
C GLY A 21 -2.73 -2.52 16.61
N HIS A 22 -3.04 -3.57 17.37
CA HIS A 22 -2.24 -4.78 17.44
C HIS A 22 -3.14 -6.01 17.65
N GLY A 23 -2.98 -7.02 16.78
CA GLY A 23 -3.88 -8.17 16.75
C GLY A 23 -5.31 -7.75 16.44
N ARG A 24 -6.25 -8.01 17.36
CA ARG A 24 -7.67 -7.65 17.20
C ARG A 24 -8.06 -6.31 17.82
N ARG A 25 -7.20 -5.75 18.66
CA ARG A 25 -7.53 -4.62 19.53
C ARG A 25 -6.84 -3.36 19.04
N HIS A 26 -7.44 -2.21 19.35
CA HIS A 26 -6.90 -0.93 18.98
C HIS A 26 -7.25 0.17 19.99
N PHE A 27 -6.45 1.23 19.94
CA PHE A 27 -6.75 2.53 20.52
C PHE A 27 -6.80 3.56 19.39
N ILE A 28 -7.78 4.45 19.47
CA ILE A 28 -7.96 5.56 18.53
C ILE A 28 -8.31 6.81 19.34
N ASP A 29 -7.65 7.92 19.01
CA ASP A 29 -7.91 9.21 19.66
C ASP A 29 -7.70 10.33 18.65
N GLY A 30 -8.49 11.39 18.74
CA GLY A 30 -8.41 12.60 17.90
C GLY A 30 -8.47 12.43 16.37
N MET A 31 -8.58 11.21 15.84
CA MET A 31 -8.72 10.94 14.40
C MET A 31 -10.09 11.40 13.88
N SER A 32 -10.19 11.69 12.58
CA SER A 32 -11.45 12.13 11.97
C SER A 32 -12.61 11.16 12.27
N PRO A 33 -13.85 11.65 12.46
CA PRO A 33 -14.99 10.79 12.77
C PRO A 33 -15.21 9.69 11.73
N SER A 34 -14.93 9.97 10.45
CA SER A 34 -15.04 8.99 9.38
C SER A 34 -14.04 7.84 9.55
N PHE A 35 -12.78 8.14 9.87
CA PHE A 35 -11.79 7.10 10.14
C PHE A 35 -12.13 6.34 11.43
N THR A 36 -12.56 7.05 12.48
CA THR A 36 -12.95 6.42 13.74
C THR A 36 -14.09 5.41 13.56
N ASN A 37 -15.10 5.75 12.76
CA ASN A 37 -16.15 4.80 12.41
C ASN A 37 -15.61 3.59 11.63
N HIS A 38 -14.72 3.80 10.64
CA HIS A 38 -14.09 2.69 9.91
C HIS A 38 -13.29 1.77 10.84
N ALA A 39 -12.42 2.36 11.67
CA ALA A 39 -11.58 1.66 12.63
C ALA A 39 -12.37 0.76 13.59
N THR A 40 -13.55 1.22 14.01
CA THR A 40 -14.38 0.52 14.99
C THR A 40 -15.34 -0.50 14.37
N THR A 41 -15.73 -0.34 13.11
CA THR A 41 -16.79 -1.14 12.49
C THR A 41 -16.31 -2.12 11.41
N ALA A 42 -15.23 -1.81 10.70
CA ALA A 42 -14.83 -2.54 9.49
C ALA A 42 -13.33 -2.85 9.42
N LEU A 43 -12.47 -2.05 10.03
CA LEU A 43 -11.04 -2.25 9.95
C LEU A 43 -10.62 -3.57 10.62
N ASN A 44 -9.96 -4.43 9.83
CA ASN A 44 -9.30 -5.61 10.34
C ASN A 44 -7.78 -5.44 10.24
N ILE A 45 -7.11 -5.37 11.40
CA ILE A 45 -5.66 -5.11 11.49
C ILE A 45 -4.83 -6.22 10.82
N SER A 46 -5.26 -7.49 10.91
CA SER A 46 -4.55 -8.62 10.28
C SER A 46 -4.62 -8.59 8.76
N MET A 47 -5.71 -8.05 8.21
CA MET A 47 -5.97 -8.05 6.77
C MET A 47 -5.70 -6.69 6.10
N SER A 48 -5.53 -5.62 6.86
CA SER A 48 -5.10 -4.32 6.34
C SER A 48 -3.62 -4.39 5.97
N LEU A 49 -3.34 -4.27 4.68
CA LEU A 49 -1.96 -4.31 4.17
C LEU A 49 -1.25 -2.98 4.42
N TRP A 50 -1.99 -1.88 4.23
CA TRP A 50 -1.53 -0.53 4.45
C TRP A 50 -2.73 0.39 4.64
N ILE A 51 -2.50 1.48 5.38
CA ILE A 51 -3.43 2.59 5.53
C ILE A 51 -2.62 3.86 5.32
N SER A 52 -3.11 4.76 4.48
CA SER A 52 -2.51 6.05 4.24
C SER A 52 -3.47 7.14 4.67
N VAL A 53 -2.95 8.11 5.42
CA VAL A 53 -3.71 9.23 5.97
C VAL A 53 -3.03 10.52 5.51
N SER A 54 -3.81 11.50 5.08
CA SER A 54 -3.30 12.84 4.74
C SER A 54 -2.83 13.57 6.00
N ARG A 55 -2.02 14.61 5.80
CA ARG A 55 -1.53 15.46 6.89
C ARG A 55 -2.62 15.96 7.83
N ASP A 56 -3.79 16.33 7.30
CA ASP A 56 -4.91 16.85 8.10
C ASP A 56 -5.75 15.76 8.78
N GLY A 57 -5.53 14.47 8.48
CA GLY A 57 -6.30 13.37 9.06
C GLY A 57 -7.68 13.16 8.43
N GLU A 58 -8.09 14.01 7.49
CA GLU A 58 -9.44 14.00 6.92
C GLU A 58 -9.55 13.06 5.71
N THR A 59 -8.47 12.89 4.95
CA THR A 59 -8.39 11.93 3.85
C THR A 59 -7.65 10.68 4.31
N TRP A 60 -8.26 9.52 4.07
CA TRP A 60 -7.62 8.25 4.38
C TRP A 60 -8.04 7.16 3.41
N ILE A 61 -7.15 6.19 3.19
CA ILE A 61 -7.38 5.00 2.36
C ILE A 61 -6.77 3.80 3.08
N ASP A 62 -7.54 2.74 3.24
CA ASP A 62 -7.14 1.42 3.74
C ASP A 62 -7.31 0.39 2.62
N TYR A 63 -6.32 -0.49 2.46
CA TYR A 63 -6.40 -1.61 1.54
C TYR A 63 -6.48 -2.94 2.30
N ASN A 64 -7.64 -3.61 2.17
CA ASN A 64 -7.88 -4.91 2.78
C ASN A 64 -7.41 -6.02 1.83
N ALA A 65 -6.39 -6.78 2.22
CA ALA A 65 -5.79 -7.84 1.42
C ALA A 65 -6.69 -9.08 1.28
N ALA A 66 -7.60 -9.34 2.22
CA ALA A 66 -8.50 -10.50 2.14
C ALA A 66 -9.60 -10.27 1.10
N THR A 67 -10.16 -9.06 1.08
CA THR A 67 -11.20 -8.66 0.13
C THR A 67 -10.64 -7.96 -1.10
N GLU A 68 -9.33 -7.71 -1.16
CA GLU A 68 -8.66 -6.84 -2.13
C GLU A 68 -9.42 -5.53 -2.42
N GLN A 69 -10.10 -4.97 -1.42
CA GLN A 69 -10.92 -3.76 -1.56
C GLN A 69 -10.27 -2.57 -0.86
N PHE A 70 -10.54 -1.38 -1.41
CA PHE A 70 -10.24 -0.13 -0.74
C PHE A 70 -11.40 0.30 0.13
N HIS A 71 -11.08 0.74 1.34
CA HIS A 71 -11.96 1.53 2.20
C HIS A 71 -11.38 2.93 2.27
N HIS A 72 -12.23 3.96 2.14
CA HIS A 72 -11.78 5.34 2.21
C HIS A 72 -12.92 6.25 2.67
N ASN A 73 -12.59 7.46 3.09
CA ASN A 73 -13.61 8.46 3.42
C ASN A 73 -14.44 8.84 2.18
N SER A 74 -15.70 9.25 2.42
CA SER A 74 -16.62 9.71 1.35
C SER A 74 -16.22 11.04 0.72
N GLY A 75 -15.23 11.74 1.30
CA GLY A 75 -14.67 13.00 0.80
C GLY A 75 -13.43 12.85 -0.07
N LEU A 76 -12.97 11.62 -0.38
CA LEU A 76 -11.77 11.39 -1.19
C LEU A 76 -11.88 12.08 -2.56
N HIS A 77 -10.84 12.79 -3.01
CA HIS A 77 -10.85 13.49 -4.30
C HIS A 77 -11.12 12.54 -5.48
N GLN A 78 -11.84 13.00 -6.51
CA GLN A 78 -12.28 12.16 -7.62
C GLN A 78 -11.09 11.54 -8.39
N ASP A 79 -10.06 12.32 -8.69
CA ASP A 79 -8.86 11.82 -9.39
C ASP A 79 -8.19 10.64 -8.65
N ILE A 80 -8.19 10.66 -7.31
CA ILE A 80 -7.65 9.54 -6.54
C ILE A 80 -8.59 8.34 -6.64
N ARG A 81 -9.92 8.54 -6.55
CA ARG A 81 -10.90 7.46 -6.72
C ARG A 81 -10.79 6.79 -8.08
N ASP A 82 -10.60 7.58 -9.13
CA ASP A 82 -10.43 7.07 -10.50
C ASP A 82 -9.21 6.16 -10.61
N HIS A 83 -8.18 6.39 -9.80
CA HIS A 83 -7.03 5.48 -9.68
C HIS A 83 -7.31 4.25 -8.82
N LEU A 84 -8.23 4.31 -7.86
CA LEU A 84 -8.63 3.14 -7.09
C LEU A 84 -9.51 2.20 -7.95
N SER A 85 -10.46 2.76 -8.70
CA SER A 85 -11.33 2.01 -9.61
C SER A 85 -10.60 1.65 -10.91
N GLY A 86 -10.49 0.38 -11.27
CA GLY A 86 -10.01 -0.02 -12.60
C GLY A 86 -11.14 -0.52 -13.51
N ALA A 87 -10.78 -0.84 -14.74
CA ALA A 87 -11.71 -1.36 -15.74
C ALA A 87 -12.19 -2.78 -15.35
N ASN A 88 -13.44 -3.12 -15.71
CA ASN A 88 -14.05 -4.44 -15.51
C ASN A 88 -14.10 -4.91 -14.03
N GLY A 89 -14.13 -3.98 -13.07
CA GLY A 89 -14.25 -4.31 -11.64
C GLY A 89 -12.94 -4.74 -10.96
N ASN A 90 -11.80 -4.62 -11.64
CA ASN A 90 -10.48 -4.83 -11.03
C ASN A 90 -9.94 -3.51 -10.47
N PHE A 91 -9.28 -3.53 -9.32
CA PHE A 91 -8.68 -2.36 -8.70
C PHE A 91 -7.37 -1.97 -9.39
N ALA A 92 -7.20 -0.69 -9.75
CA ALA A 92 -6.04 -0.24 -10.53
C ALA A 92 -4.83 0.17 -9.67
N ALA A 93 -5.04 0.58 -8.41
CA ALA A 93 -3.96 0.96 -7.50
C ALA A 93 -3.39 -0.25 -6.71
N GLN A 94 -2.09 -0.18 -6.43
CA GLN A 94 -1.36 -1.08 -5.54
C GLN A 94 -1.01 -0.39 -4.20
N PHE A 95 -0.73 0.91 -4.25
CA PHE A 95 -0.39 1.72 -3.09
C PHE A 95 -0.74 3.18 -3.37
N VAL A 96 -1.25 3.88 -2.36
CA VAL A 96 -1.52 5.32 -2.42
C VAL A 96 -0.96 5.96 -1.16
N SER A 97 -0.40 7.16 -1.27
CA SER A 97 0.19 7.90 -0.15
C SER A 97 0.09 9.41 -0.37
N PHE A 98 0.18 10.18 0.72
CA PHE A 98 -0.05 11.62 0.73
C PHE A 98 1.15 12.36 1.32
N PRO A 99 1.69 13.40 0.65
CA PRO A 99 2.77 14.22 1.20
C PRO A 99 2.31 15.16 2.33
N ASP A 100 3.28 15.75 3.03
CA ASP A 100 3.05 16.73 4.13
C ASP A 100 2.56 18.09 3.61
N THR A 101 1.35 18.10 3.05
CA THR A 101 0.72 19.28 2.47
C THR A 101 -0.79 19.24 2.71
N ARG A 102 -1.43 20.41 2.66
CA ARG A 102 -2.89 20.56 2.75
C ARG A 102 -3.57 20.53 1.39
N GLU A 103 -2.79 20.57 0.31
CA GLU A 103 -3.30 20.52 -1.06
C GLU A 103 -3.62 19.08 -1.46
N HIS A 104 -4.47 18.92 -2.47
CA HIS A 104 -4.85 17.63 -3.04
C HIS A 104 -3.70 17.00 -3.84
N THR A 105 -2.68 16.56 -3.12
CA THR A 105 -1.45 15.97 -3.63
C THR A 105 -1.36 14.52 -3.18
N TYR A 106 -0.84 13.65 -4.05
CA TYR A 106 -0.80 12.22 -3.83
C TYR A 106 0.25 11.54 -4.70
N PHE A 107 0.69 10.36 -4.27
CA PHE A 107 1.41 9.39 -5.08
C PHE A 107 0.60 8.10 -5.17
N VAL A 108 0.45 7.54 -6.36
CA VAL A 108 -0.22 6.26 -6.62
C VAL A 108 0.70 5.35 -7.41
N LYS A 109 0.89 4.12 -6.91
CA LYS A 109 1.47 3.01 -7.68
C LYS A 109 0.36 2.18 -8.32
N GLY A 110 0.40 1.94 -9.63
CA GLY A 110 -0.53 1.05 -10.33
C GLY A 110 -0.21 -0.44 -10.14
N LYS A 111 -1.24 -1.29 -10.07
CA LYS A 111 -1.14 -2.75 -9.89
C LYS A 111 -0.70 -3.48 -11.17
N ASP A 112 -1.41 -3.23 -12.29
CA ASP A 112 -1.24 -4.03 -13.52
C ASP A 112 -0.26 -3.43 -14.53
N THR A 113 -0.13 -2.10 -14.56
CA THR A 113 0.72 -1.41 -15.55
C THR A 113 2.18 -1.35 -15.14
N GLY A 114 2.49 -1.59 -13.87
CA GLY A 114 3.83 -1.31 -13.34
C GLY A 114 4.14 0.20 -13.25
N ALA A 115 3.32 1.09 -13.79
CA ALA A 115 3.53 2.53 -13.73
C ALA A 115 3.13 3.12 -12.36
N TRP A 116 3.56 4.35 -12.12
CA TRP A 116 3.09 5.21 -11.02
C TRP A 116 2.56 6.53 -11.60
N ASN A 117 1.68 7.20 -10.86
CA ASN A 117 1.20 8.54 -11.15
C ASN A 117 1.27 9.37 -9.86
N ALA A 118 1.51 10.67 -9.97
CA ALA A 118 1.60 11.53 -8.81
C ALA A 118 1.23 12.98 -9.13
N VAL A 119 0.56 13.62 -8.18
CA VAL A 119 0.40 15.08 -8.12
C VAL A 119 1.13 15.51 -6.86
N LEU A 120 2.35 16.01 -6.99
CA LEU A 120 3.22 16.33 -5.84
C LEU A 120 3.80 17.74 -5.98
N PRO A 121 4.19 18.38 -4.87
CA PRO A 121 5.00 19.59 -4.91
C PRO A 121 6.28 19.41 -5.75
N ASN A 122 6.74 20.49 -6.39
CA ASN A 122 7.85 20.47 -7.35
C ASN A 122 9.11 19.78 -6.83
N ASP A 123 9.47 19.99 -5.56
CA ASP A 123 10.66 19.41 -4.96
C ASP A 123 10.64 17.87 -4.98
N PHE A 124 9.46 17.26 -4.77
CA PHE A 124 9.31 15.81 -4.85
C PHE A 124 9.37 15.32 -6.31
N ILE A 125 8.72 16.04 -7.23
CA ILE A 125 8.72 15.69 -8.66
C ILE A 125 10.14 15.72 -9.22
N GLN A 126 10.88 16.80 -8.96
CA GLN A 126 12.26 16.94 -9.43
C GLN A 126 13.13 15.76 -8.95
N ARG A 127 13.03 15.42 -7.65
CA ARG A 127 13.80 14.30 -7.07
C ARG A 127 13.40 12.95 -7.67
N LEU A 128 12.11 12.70 -7.88
CA LEU A 128 11.64 11.48 -8.55
C LEU A 128 12.20 11.38 -9.97
N THR A 129 12.22 12.48 -10.73
CA THR A 129 12.81 12.54 -12.08
C THR A 129 14.32 12.28 -12.04
N GLU A 130 15.06 12.87 -11.10
CA GLU A 130 16.50 12.63 -10.92
C GLU A 130 16.78 11.15 -10.62
N LYS A 131 16.00 10.53 -9.72
CA LYS A 131 16.15 9.11 -9.37
C LYS A 131 15.76 8.20 -10.53
N GLN A 132 14.67 8.52 -11.25
CA GLN A 132 14.26 7.79 -12.45
C GLN A 132 15.33 7.82 -13.53
N ALA A 133 16.02 8.95 -13.71
CA ALA A 133 17.13 9.06 -14.66
C ALA A 133 18.38 8.28 -14.22
N ALA A 134 18.62 8.17 -12.91
CA ALA A 134 19.79 7.48 -12.35
C ALA A 134 19.63 5.95 -12.24
N MET A 135 18.40 5.44 -12.21
CA MET A 135 18.11 4.03 -11.91
C MET A 135 17.44 3.30 -13.08
N PRO A 136 18.10 2.29 -13.67
CA PRO A 136 17.44 1.41 -14.63
C PRO A 136 16.22 0.73 -14.02
N ASN A 137 15.12 0.66 -14.77
CA ASN A 137 13.85 0.03 -14.34
C ASN A 137 13.21 0.66 -13.10
N PHE A 138 13.48 1.94 -12.80
CA PHE A 138 12.90 2.66 -11.66
C PHE A 138 11.38 2.43 -11.54
N ASP A 139 10.63 2.63 -12.64
CA ASP A 139 9.17 2.51 -12.64
C ASP A 139 8.68 1.11 -12.25
N ALA A 140 9.36 0.07 -12.74
CA ALA A 140 9.04 -1.31 -12.41
C ALA A 140 9.50 -1.70 -10.99
N GLY A 141 10.56 -1.06 -10.50
CA GLY A 141 11.14 -1.31 -9.18
C GLY A 141 10.42 -0.60 -8.04
N VAL A 142 9.86 0.59 -8.28
CA VAL A 142 9.19 1.37 -7.25
C VAL A 142 7.87 0.72 -6.85
N THR A 143 7.62 0.61 -5.55
CA THR A 143 6.43 -0.03 -4.98
C THR A 143 5.58 0.93 -4.15
N GLY A 144 6.10 2.11 -3.85
CA GLY A 144 5.44 3.14 -3.05
C GLY A 144 6.38 4.27 -2.66
N MET A 145 5.83 5.25 -1.95
CA MET A 145 6.58 6.36 -1.37
C MET A 145 5.97 6.68 0.00
N LEU A 146 6.80 6.84 1.03
CA LEU A 146 6.37 7.31 2.34
C LEU A 146 6.74 8.77 2.47
N PHE A 147 5.87 9.57 3.07
CA PHE A 147 6.10 10.99 3.31
C PHE A 147 6.08 11.28 4.80
N GLY A 148 7.03 12.08 5.26
CA GLY A 148 7.10 12.59 6.63
C GLY A 148 7.11 14.11 6.64
N GLN A 149 7.51 14.68 7.77
CA GLN A 149 7.58 16.13 7.96
C GLN A 149 8.42 16.85 6.89
N GLY A 150 7.86 17.93 6.34
CA GLY A 150 8.48 18.76 5.31
C GLY A 150 8.68 18.00 3.98
N THR A 151 9.90 18.04 3.46
CA THR A 151 10.31 17.33 2.24
C THR A 151 10.88 15.93 2.50
N THR A 152 10.81 15.45 3.75
CA THR A 152 11.31 14.12 4.13
C THR A 152 10.45 13.04 3.48
N ASN A 153 11.07 12.10 2.79
CA ASN A 153 10.38 10.98 2.15
C ASN A 153 11.26 9.75 2.01
N ILE A 154 10.62 8.60 1.77
CA ILE A 154 11.31 7.34 1.48
C ILE A 154 10.66 6.71 0.25
N ILE A 155 11.44 6.51 -0.81
CA ILE A 155 11.02 5.77 -1.99
C ILE A 155 11.20 4.29 -1.70
N LEU A 156 10.13 3.51 -1.89
CA LEU A 156 10.09 2.08 -1.59
C LEU A 156 10.37 1.29 -2.86
N PHE A 157 11.31 0.34 -2.83
CA PHE A 157 11.59 -0.54 -3.95
C PHE A 157 11.25 -2.00 -3.63
N THR A 158 11.16 -2.83 -4.67
CA THR A 158 11.07 -4.29 -4.53
C THR A 158 12.30 -4.88 -3.84
N THR A 159 13.46 -4.20 -4.00
CA THR A 159 14.71 -4.51 -3.30
C THR A 159 15.33 -3.20 -2.83
N GLY A 160 15.34 -2.96 -1.52
CA GLY A 160 15.88 -1.73 -0.94
C GLY A 160 14.86 -0.60 -0.78
N PHE A 161 15.37 0.56 -0.38
CA PHE A 161 14.65 1.83 -0.28
C PHE A 161 15.66 2.98 -0.46
N ASP A 162 15.16 4.17 -0.80
CA ASP A 162 15.98 5.39 -0.89
C ASP A 162 15.33 6.47 -0.03
N ALA A 163 16.05 6.96 0.97
CA ALA A 163 15.55 7.93 1.93
C ALA A 163 16.12 9.31 1.63
N VAL A 164 15.24 10.32 1.65
CA VAL A 164 15.61 11.71 1.50
C VAL A 164 15.11 12.48 2.73
N PHE A 165 16.02 13.22 3.33
CA PHE A 165 15.76 13.97 4.55
C PHE A 165 15.56 15.45 4.24
N ASP A 166 14.58 16.05 4.92
CA ASP A 166 14.51 17.50 4.98
C ASP A 166 15.54 18.02 6.00
N GLU A 167 16.58 18.68 5.49
CA GLU A 167 17.68 19.21 6.32
C GLU A 167 17.21 20.27 7.32
N SER A 168 16.00 20.81 7.21
CA SER A 168 15.45 21.72 8.23
C SER A 168 15.11 20.97 9.52
N TYR A 169 14.74 19.68 9.42
CA TYR A 169 14.24 18.86 10.51
C TYR A 169 15.21 17.75 10.92
N ILE A 170 15.98 17.21 9.98
CA ILE A 170 16.89 16.08 10.19
C ILE A 170 18.30 16.52 9.75
N LYS A 171 19.07 17.06 10.70
CA LYS A 171 20.43 17.57 10.46
C LYS A 171 21.52 16.66 10.98
N GLU A 172 21.21 15.93 12.05
CA GLU A 172 22.20 15.27 12.88
C GLU A 172 22.17 13.77 12.61
N ALA A 173 23.36 13.16 12.56
CA ALA A 173 23.51 11.72 12.39
C ALA A 173 22.93 10.93 13.57
N ASP A 174 22.64 11.59 14.69
CA ASP A 174 22.04 10.96 15.85
C ASP A 174 20.49 10.93 15.82
N HIS A 175 19.87 11.58 14.82
CA HIS A 175 18.43 11.64 14.67
C HIS A 175 17.82 10.22 14.58
N PRO A 176 16.74 9.89 15.33
CA PRO A 176 16.23 8.53 15.44
C PRO A 176 15.88 7.87 14.10
N LEU A 177 15.21 8.61 13.21
CA LEU A 177 14.87 8.11 11.87
C LEU A 177 16.13 7.86 11.02
N TYR A 178 17.12 8.76 11.11
CA TYR A 178 18.37 8.62 10.36
C TYR A 178 19.12 7.35 10.79
N LYS A 179 19.29 7.14 12.10
CA LYS A 179 19.95 5.94 12.64
C LYS A 179 19.31 4.65 12.16
N VAL A 180 17.97 4.56 12.22
CA VAL A 180 17.25 3.35 11.80
C VAL A 180 17.40 3.12 10.30
N LEU A 181 17.30 4.16 9.47
CA LEU A 181 17.45 4.00 8.02
C LEU A 181 18.88 3.65 7.61
N VAL A 182 19.89 4.13 8.35
CA VAL A 182 21.29 3.70 8.15
C VAL A 182 21.52 2.26 8.61
N GLU A 183 20.98 1.85 9.77
CA GLU A 183 21.05 0.46 10.28
C GLU A 183 20.51 -0.54 9.25
N PHE A 184 19.40 -0.21 8.59
CA PHE A 184 18.73 -1.07 7.62
C PHE A 184 19.14 -0.78 6.16
N GLY A 185 20.01 0.20 5.90
CA GLY A 185 20.40 0.59 4.55
C GLY A 185 21.46 -0.31 3.90
N THR A 186 22.15 -1.18 4.66
CA THR A 186 23.36 -1.90 4.19
C THR A 186 23.17 -3.36 3.78
N GLU A 187 21.94 -3.85 3.68
CA GLU A 187 21.59 -5.21 3.23
C GLU A 187 20.26 -5.13 2.45
N PRO A 188 19.74 -6.18 1.77
CA PRO A 188 18.55 -6.02 0.90
C PRO A 188 17.26 -5.89 1.70
N TRP A 189 17.23 -5.03 2.71
CA TRP A 189 16.03 -4.69 3.47
C TRP A 189 15.13 -3.83 2.61
N CYS A 190 13.85 -4.20 2.55
CA CYS A 190 12.78 -3.42 1.97
C CYS A 190 11.94 -2.84 3.10
N ILE A 191 11.36 -1.66 2.88
CA ILE A 191 10.36 -1.10 3.79
C ILE A 191 8.97 -1.47 3.26
N GLU A 192 8.17 -2.11 4.12
CA GLU A 192 6.80 -2.52 3.81
C GLU A 192 5.87 -1.30 3.77
N ARG A 193 4.86 -1.36 2.89
CA ARG A 193 3.85 -0.29 2.69
C ARG A 193 3.02 0.05 3.92
N GLY A 194 2.94 -0.86 4.88
CA GLY A 194 2.30 -0.63 6.18
C GLY A 194 3.14 0.18 7.17
N SER A 195 4.24 0.78 6.71
CA SER A 195 5.08 1.71 7.46
C SER A 195 4.54 3.15 7.38
N GLN A 196 4.90 4.00 8.33
CA GLN A 196 4.45 5.39 8.43
C GLN A 196 5.57 6.29 8.94
N LEU A 197 5.59 7.52 8.44
CA LEU A 197 6.38 8.63 8.99
C LEU A 197 5.42 9.66 9.58
N CYS A 198 5.85 10.36 10.62
CA CYS A 198 5.04 11.42 11.24
C CYS A 198 5.20 12.75 10.48
N PHE A 199 4.09 13.47 10.30
CA PHE A 199 4.08 14.79 9.66
C PHE A 199 4.44 15.94 10.61
N TYR A 200 4.15 15.81 11.91
CA TYR A 200 4.31 16.92 12.87
C TYR A 200 5.62 16.86 13.66
N ASP A 201 6.29 15.70 13.74
CA ASP A 201 7.59 15.55 14.40
C ASP A 201 8.39 14.44 13.74
N SER A 202 9.43 14.82 12.99
CA SER A 202 10.30 13.93 12.23
C SER A 202 10.98 12.83 13.06
N ARG A 203 11.07 12.99 14.38
CA ARG A 203 11.63 11.97 15.27
C ARG A 203 10.72 10.74 15.35
N TYR A 204 9.43 10.89 15.08
CA TYR A 204 8.46 9.80 15.21
C TYR A 204 8.22 9.06 13.89
N PHE A 205 8.21 7.74 13.97
CA PHE A 205 7.98 6.84 12.84
C PHE A 205 7.57 5.45 13.31
N PHE A 206 6.99 4.69 12.39
CA PHE A 206 6.75 3.26 12.53
C PHE A 206 7.12 2.57 11.23
N LEU A 207 8.25 1.87 11.21
CA LEU A 207 8.80 1.22 10.01
C LEU A 207 8.77 -0.30 10.17
N LYS A 208 8.37 -0.98 9.09
CA LYS A 208 8.34 -2.42 8.93
C LYS A 208 9.37 -2.77 7.87
N PHE A 209 10.37 -3.56 8.23
CA PHE A 209 11.44 -4.01 7.35
C PHE A 209 11.31 -5.50 7.07
N SER A 210 11.55 -5.90 5.84
CA SER A 210 11.59 -7.31 5.43
C SER A 210 12.76 -7.54 4.48
N LYS A 211 13.21 -8.79 4.35
CA LYS A 211 14.15 -9.18 3.31
C LYS A 211 13.42 -9.96 2.22
N PRO A 212 13.74 -9.77 0.93
CA PRO A 212 13.20 -10.58 -0.15
C PRO A 212 13.35 -12.08 0.15
N GLY A 213 12.23 -12.80 0.10
CA GLY A 213 12.19 -14.24 0.37
C GLY A 213 12.07 -14.65 1.84
N GLU A 214 12.21 -13.70 2.78
CA GLU A 214 11.96 -13.95 4.20
C GLU A 214 10.50 -13.64 4.57
N GLN A 215 9.92 -14.43 5.48
CA GLN A 215 8.58 -14.18 6.03
C GLN A 215 8.61 -13.31 7.29
N THR A 216 9.81 -12.96 7.76
CA THR A 216 9.99 -12.21 9.00
C THR A 216 9.94 -10.72 8.71
N VAL A 217 9.06 -10.02 9.42
CA VAL A 217 9.00 -8.55 9.40
C VAL A 217 9.62 -8.02 10.70
N HIS A 218 10.64 -7.20 10.56
CA HIS A 218 11.30 -6.49 11.65
C HIS A 218 10.67 -5.12 11.80
N THR A 219 10.13 -4.82 12.97
CA THR A 219 9.58 -3.49 13.26
C THR A 219 10.58 -2.62 14.00
N ARG A 220 10.64 -1.35 13.61
CA ARG A 220 11.36 -0.28 14.32
C ARG A 220 10.44 0.91 14.43
N TRP A 221 10.43 1.54 15.59
CA TRP A 221 9.59 2.70 15.81
C TRP A 221 10.21 3.61 16.85
N ASN A 222 9.90 4.89 16.71
CA ASN A 222 10.03 5.87 17.76
C ASN A 222 8.67 6.56 17.80
N LEU A 223 7.92 6.41 18.89
CA LEU A 223 6.54 6.87 18.99
C LEU A 223 6.43 7.88 20.12
N PRO A 224 5.48 8.83 20.05
CA PRO A 224 5.09 9.60 21.23
C PRO A 224 4.81 8.67 22.41
N LEU A 225 5.17 9.08 23.63
CA LEU A 225 5.07 8.25 24.83
C LEU A 225 3.68 7.62 24.99
N VAL A 226 2.63 8.42 24.80
CA VAL A 226 1.24 7.95 24.89
C VAL A 226 0.98 6.81 23.90
N MET A 227 1.37 6.95 22.64
CA MET A 227 1.20 5.91 21.62
C MET A 227 2.03 4.66 21.94
N ALA A 228 3.26 4.84 22.43
CA ALA A 228 4.16 3.76 22.83
C ALA A 228 3.56 2.92 23.99
N GLU A 229 3.01 3.58 25.01
CA GLU A 229 2.34 2.93 26.14
C GLU A 229 1.08 2.18 25.69
N LYS A 230 0.27 2.77 24.79
CA LYS A 230 -0.89 2.08 24.21
C LYS A 230 -0.47 0.84 23.41
N LEU A 231 0.58 0.94 22.60
CA LEU A 231 1.09 -0.20 21.83
C LEU A 231 1.60 -1.31 22.76
N ALA A 232 2.35 -0.97 23.82
CA ALA A 232 2.84 -1.94 24.80
C ALA A 232 1.67 -2.69 25.45
N LYS A 233 0.64 -1.96 25.90
CA LYS A 233 -0.58 -2.55 26.47
C LYS A 233 -1.29 -3.49 25.49
N LEU A 234 -1.48 -3.08 24.23
CA LEU A 234 -2.12 -3.96 23.23
C LEU A 234 -1.30 -5.23 22.96
N ARG A 235 0.04 -5.11 22.96
CA ARG A 235 0.94 -6.26 22.78
C ARG A 235 0.82 -7.26 23.92
N GLU A 236 0.71 -6.78 25.16
CA GLU A 236 0.48 -7.61 26.34
C GLU A 236 -0.90 -8.30 26.26
N GLU A 237 -1.95 -7.56 25.95
CA GLU A 237 -3.31 -8.10 25.80
C GLU A 237 -3.39 -9.17 24.71
N ALA A 238 -2.70 -8.98 23.59
CA ALA A 238 -2.64 -9.97 22.51
C ALA A 238 -1.88 -11.26 22.87
N GLN A 239 -1.14 -11.28 24.00
CA GLN A 239 -0.53 -12.52 24.49
C GLN A 239 -1.49 -13.37 25.32
N VAL A 240 -2.63 -12.82 25.76
CA VAL A 240 -3.61 -13.55 26.56
C VAL A 240 -4.17 -14.73 25.74
N PRO A 241 -4.24 -15.95 26.29
CA PRO A 241 -4.63 -17.14 25.52
C PRO A 241 -5.99 -17.02 24.82
N GLU A 242 -6.96 -16.40 25.48
CA GLU A 242 -8.29 -16.14 24.92
C GLU A 242 -8.22 -15.23 23.69
N GLU A 243 -7.49 -14.11 23.78
CA GLU A 243 -7.28 -13.20 22.66
C GLU A 243 -6.54 -13.86 21.51
N ARG A 244 -5.54 -14.71 21.80
CA ARG A 244 -4.86 -15.50 20.78
C ARG A 244 -5.81 -16.44 20.05
N LEU A 245 -6.70 -17.12 20.77
CA LEU A 245 -7.69 -18.01 20.16
C LEU A 245 -8.66 -17.22 19.27
N LEU A 246 -9.18 -16.08 19.76
CA LEU A 246 -10.09 -15.23 19.01
C LEU A 246 -9.42 -14.61 17.77
N LEU A 247 -8.14 -14.26 17.86
CA LEU A 247 -7.34 -13.81 16.72
C LEU A 247 -7.19 -14.92 15.69
N MET A 248 -6.81 -16.14 16.11
CA MET A 248 -6.69 -17.28 15.20
C MET A 248 -8.01 -17.61 14.50
N GLN A 249 -9.14 -17.57 15.21
CA GLN A 249 -10.46 -17.79 14.62
C GLN A 249 -10.82 -16.70 13.60
N GLN A 250 -10.53 -15.43 13.92
CA GLN A 250 -10.79 -14.32 13.02
C GLN A 250 -9.93 -14.40 11.76
N ASP A 251 -8.62 -14.66 11.92
CA ASP A 251 -7.68 -14.79 10.81
C ASP A 251 -8.08 -15.97 9.91
N GLN A 252 -8.51 -17.10 10.49
CA GLN A 252 -8.99 -18.24 9.73
C GLN A 252 -10.22 -17.89 8.89
N ALA A 253 -11.21 -17.21 9.47
CA ALA A 253 -12.41 -16.77 8.75
C ALA A 253 -12.05 -15.86 7.56
N TRP A 254 -11.12 -14.92 7.74
CA TRP A 254 -10.67 -14.04 6.67
C TRP A 254 -9.83 -14.76 5.60
N MET A 255 -8.99 -15.71 6.02
CA MET A 255 -8.25 -16.56 5.08
C MET A 255 -9.19 -17.39 4.20
N ASP A 256 -10.33 -17.82 4.74
CA ASP A 256 -11.36 -18.53 3.98
C ASP A 256 -12.09 -17.60 2.99
N VAL A 257 -12.35 -16.34 3.37
CA VAL A 257 -12.84 -15.30 2.43
C VAL A 257 -11.84 -15.08 1.29
N ALA A 258 -10.56 -14.89 1.62
CA ALA A 258 -9.51 -14.67 0.64
C ALA A 258 -9.35 -15.88 -0.30
N ARG A 259 -9.42 -17.10 0.24
CA ARG A 259 -9.33 -18.34 -0.55
C ARG A 259 -10.52 -18.49 -1.50
N THR A 260 -11.73 -18.28 -1.00
CA THR A 260 -12.96 -18.38 -1.79
C THR A 260 -12.93 -17.41 -2.97
N ARG A 261 -12.47 -16.18 -2.72
CA ARG A 261 -12.25 -15.19 -3.77
C ARG A 261 -11.23 -15.64 -4.81
N ARG A 262 -10.04 -16.08 -4.39
CA ARG A 262 -8.99 -16.56 -5.33
C ARG A 262 -9.49 -17.71 -6.20
N MET A 263 -10.24 -18.64 -5.63
CA MET A 263 -10.87 -19.73 -6.39
C MET A 263 -11.86 -19.20 -7.42
N GLY A 264 -12.71 -18.24 -7.05
CA GLY A 264 -13.62 -17.56 -7.98
C GLY A 264 -12.88 -16.88 -9.13
N GLN A 265 -11.82 -16.11 -8.84
CA GLN A 265 -11.00 -15.45 -9.86
C GLN A 265 -10.34 -16.45 -10.82
N MET A 266 -9.79 -17.56 -10.31
CA MET A 266 -9.20 -18.61 -11.15
C MET A 266 -10.24 -19.28 -12.06
N GLN A 267 -11.45 -19.53 -11.54
CA GLN A 267 -12.55 -20.08 -12.35
C GLN A 267 -12.98 -19.11 -13.45
N THR A 268 -13.14 -17.82 -13.14
CA THR A 268 -13.45 -16.79 -14.13
C THR A 268 -12.36 -16.67 -15.19
N ALA A 269 -11.08 -16.62 -14.79
CA ALA A 269 -9.96 -16.56 -15.72
C ALA A 269 -9.90 -17.79 -16.63
N SER A 270 -10.13 -18.99 -16.08
CA SER A 270 -10.25 -20.24 -16.85
C SER A 270 -11.38 -20.18 -17.87
N MET A 271 -12.56 -19.67 -17.50
CA MET A 271 -13.69 -19.52 -18.41
C MET A 271 -13.41 -18.50 -19.51
N VAL A 272 -12.82 -17.35 -19.18
CA VAL A 272 -12.43 -16.32 -20.16
C VAL A 272 -11.41 -16.88 -21.14
N ASN A 273 -10.39 -17.59 -20.67
CA ASN A 273 -9.42 -18.26 -21.54
C ASN A 273 -10.08 -19.32 -22.44
N ALA A 274 -10.99 -20.13 -21.91
CA ALA A 274 -11.74 -21.11 -22.69
C ALA A 274 -12.64 -20.45 -23.76
N MET A 275 -13.26 -19.32 -23.46
CA MET A 275 -14.05 -18.54 -24.42
C MET A 275 -13.17 -17.87 -25.49
N ALA A 276 -12.02 -17.32 -25.11
CA ALA A 276 -11.06 -16.73 -26.03
C ALA A 276 -10.50 -17.80 -26.99
N LEU A 277 -10.17 -18.99 -26.49
CA LEU A 277 -9.77 -20.15 -27.29
C LEU A 277 -10.88 -20.57 -28.27
N ARG A 278 -12.13 -20.67 -27.81
CA ARG A 278 -13.28 -20.97 -28.70
C ARG A 278 -13.50 -19.91 -29.77
N ASN A 279 -13.34 -18.63 -29.45
CA ASN A 279 -13.46 -17.55 -30.43
C ASN A 279 -12.30 -17.53 -31.43
N SER A 280 -11.08 -17.87 -31.01
CA SER A 280 -9.93 -17.98 -31.91
C SER A 280 -10.06 -19.13 -32.92
N LEU A 281 -10.72 -20.23 -32.53
CA LEU A 281 -11.01 -21.35 -33.43
C LEU A 281 -12.10 -21.03 -34.47
N ASN A 282 -13.03 -20.13 -34.16
CA ASN A 282 -14.08 -19.70 -35.09
C ASN A 282 -13.59 -18.75 -36.20
N PHE A 283 -12.42 -18.12 -36.04
CA PHE A 283 -11.78 -17.30 -37.08
C PHE A 283 -10.86 -18.09 -38.02
N ALA A 284 -10.60 -19.37 -37.73
CA ALA A 284 -9.69 -20.23 -38.51
C ALA A 284 -10.42 -21.09 -39.56
N LEU A 285 -11.58 -20.66 -40.07
CA LEU A 285 -12.17 -21.27 -41.27
C LEU A 285 -11.57 -20.61 -42.51
N PRO A 286 -10.92 -21.37 -43.42
CA PRO A 286 -10.35 -20.78 -44.62
C PRO A 286 -11.47 -20.26 -45.53
N ARG A 287 -11.46 -18.94 -45.80
CA ARG A 287 -12.24 -18.37 -46.89
C ARG A 287 -11.70 -18.91 -48.21
N THR A 288 -12.47 -19.76 -48.87
CA THR A 288 -12.23 -20.19 -50.25
C THR A 288 -12.26 -18.96 -51.15
N VAL A 289 -11.10 -18.53 -51.65
CA VAL A 289 -11.00 -17.47 -52.66
C VAL A 289 -11.33 -18.09 -54.02
N ASN A 290 -12.51 -17.77 -54.56
CA ASN A 290 -12.85 -18.07 -55.95
C ASN A 290 -12.13 -17.06 -56.85
N VAL A 291 -11.03 -17.48 -57.49
CA VAL A 291 -10.38 -16.71 -58.56
C VAL A 291 -11.10 -17.03 -59.87
N ARG A 292 -11.83 -16.06 -60.43
CA ARG A 292 -12.28 -16.11 -61.83
C ARG A 292 -11.15 -15.62 -62.72
N VAL A 293 -10.65 -16.50 -63.58
CA VAL A 293 -9.78 -16.14 -64.71
C VAL A 293 -10.68 -15.58 -65.81
N ILE A 294 -10.44 -14.34 -66.23
CA ILE A 294 -11.02 -13.77 -67.45
C ILE A 294 -9.95 -13.94 -68.53
N GLU A 295 -10.19 -14.85 -69.47
CA GLU A 295 -9.39 -14.95 -70.69
C GLU A 295 -9.81 -13.84 -71.65
N SER A 296 -8.90 -12.91 -71.93
CA SER A 296 -9.01 -11.95 -73.03
C SER A 296 -8.62 -12.64 -74.33
N ILE A 297 -9.58 -12.84 -75.22
CA ILE A 297 -9.33 -13.26 -76.61
C ILE A 297 -8.89 -12.02 -77.40
N HIS A 298 -7.69 -12.06 -77.96
CA HIS A 298 -7.31 -11.26 -79.12
C HIS A 298 -7.45 -12.16 -80.36
N TYR A 299 -8.42 -11.83 -81.22
CA TYR A 299 -8.30 -11.61 -82.67
C TYR A 299 -9.68 -11.22 -83.20
#